data_AF-A0A1F6APH1-F1
#
_entry.id   AF-A0A1F6APH1-F1
#
_cell.length_a   1.000
_cell.length_b   1.000
_cell.length_c   1.000
_cell.angle_alpha   90.00
_cell.angle_beta   90.00
_cell.angle_gamma   90.00
#
_symmetry.space_group_name_H-M   'P 1'
#
loop_
_entity.id
_entity.type
_entity.pdbx_description
1 polymer ?
#
loop_
_entity_poly.entity_id
_entity_poly.type
_entity_poly.pdbx_seq_one_letter_code
_entity_poly.pdbx_strand_id
1 'polypeptide(L)' 'MVNASPANEYKLDKILSSLEELKREVSQVKAKLEEAPSYGSEEWWDWSDKQAMEDIKAGRYKTFKSVKELTKHLDSLK' A
#
# COMPACT_ATOMS: atom_id res chain seq x y z
N MET A 1 46.23 -8.65 16.13
CA MET A 1 45.17 -7.62 16.04
C MET A 1 45.08 -7.19 14.58
N VAL A 2 43.99 -7.56 13.90
CA VAL A 2 43.78 -7.16 12.50
C VAL A 2 43.24 -5.73 12.55
N ASN A 3 44.11 -4.74 12.29
CA ASN A 3 43.67 -3.36 12.13
C ASN A 3 42.77 -3.31 10.89
N ALA A 4 41.48 -3.05 11.10
CA ALA A 4 40.57 -2.78 9.99
C ALA A 4 41.14 -1.58 9.22
N SER A 5 41.34 -1.74 7.92
CA SER A 5 41.80 -0.64 7.07
C SER A 5 40.71 0.46 7.08
N PRO A 6 41.06 1.75 7.18
CA PRO A 6 40.08 2.86 7.22
C PRO A 6 39.13 2.88 6.01
N ALA A 7 39.55 2.28 4.88
CA ALA A 7 38.69 2.08 3.71
C ALA A 7 37.56 1.05 3.93
N ASN A 8 37.75 0.07 4.83
CA ASN A 8 36.72 -0.89 5.20
C ASN A 8 35.72 -0.30 6.19
N GLU A 9 36.17 0.52 7.14
CA GLU A 9 35.29 1.26 8.06
C GLU A 9 34.37 2.20 7.29
N TYR A 10 34.91 2.98 6.35
CA TYR A 10 34.12 3.86 5.47
C TYR A 10 33.08 3.10 4.63
N LYS A 11 33.43 1.92 4.10
CA LYS A 11 32.49 1.08 3.35
C LYS A 11 31.39 0.52 4.26
N LEU A 12 31.74 0.13 5.48
CA LEU A 12 30.79 -0.37 6.47
C LEU A 12 29.78 0.73 6.84
N ASP A 13 30.26 1.93 7.13
CA ASP A 13 29.41 3.08 7.47
C ASP A 13 28.43 3.41 6.34
N LYS A 14 28.92 3.39 5.09
CA LYS A 14 28.09 3.64 3.92
C LYS A 14 27.01 2.57 3.74
N ILE A 15 27.34 1.30 3.97
CA ILE A 15 26.37 0.20 3.93
C ILE A 15 25.30 0.39 5.02
N LEU A 16 25.71 0.73 6.25
CA LEU A 16 24.80 0.94 7.37
C LEU A 16 23.85 2.11 7.10
N SER A 17 24.34 3.25 6.62
CA SER A 17 23.50 4.39 6.26
C SER A 17 22.50 4.06 5.15
N SER A 18 22.91 3.32 4.12
CA SER A 18 22.00 2.87 3.06
C SER A 18 20.92 1.91 3.58
N LEU A 19 21.25 1.04 4.54
CA LEU A 19 20.27 0.14 5.16
C LEU A 19 19.26 0.89 6.03
N GLU A 20 19.69 1.92 6.77
CA GLU A 20 18.80 2.77 7.55
C GLU A 20 17.83 3.56 6.66
N GLU A 21 18.33 4.11 5.55
CA GLU A 21 17.51 4.80 4.57
C GLU A 21 16.48 3.88 3.94
N LEU A 22 16.89 2.68 3.51
CA LEU A 22 15.99 1.68 2.96
C LEU A 22 14.91 1.25 3.98
N LYS A 23 15.30 1.07 5.26
CA LYS A 23 14.35 0.75 6.34
C LYS A 23 13.31 1.86 6.51
N ARG A 24 13.72 3.13 6.45
CA ARG A 24 12.83 4.29 6.53
C ARG A 24 11.85 4.32 5.36
N GLU A 25 12.34 4.13 4.14
CA GLU A 25 11.50 4.11 2.93
C GLU A 25 10.48 2.97 2.98
N VAL A 26 10.92 1.74 3.33
CA VAL A 26 10.02 0.59 3.48
C VAL A 26 8.97 0.86 4.55
N SER A 27 9.34 1.48 5.68
CA SER A 27 8.37 1.84 6.73
C SER A 27 7.34 2.86 6.24
N GLN A 28 7.75 3.83 5.42
CA GLN A 28 6.83 4.82 4.85
C GLN A 28 5.91 4.20 3.80
N VAL A 29 6.41 3.28 2.97
CA VAL A 29 5.59 2.54 2.01
C VAL A 29 4.58 1.65 2.74
N LYS A 30 5.02 0.93 3.79
CA LYS A 30 4.11 0.13 4.63
C LYS A 30 3.06 0.97 5.33
N ALA A 31 3.41 2.15 5.85
CA ALA A 31 2.44 3.05 6.47
C ALA A 31 1.41 3.60 5.46
N LYS A 32 1.77 3.66 4.16
CA LYS A 32 0.87 4.05 3.08
C LYS A 32 0.04 2.90 2.52
N LEU A 33 0.52 1.66 2.66
CA LEU A 33 -0.34 0.48 2.55
C LEU A 33 -1.16 0.41 3.83
N GLU A 34 -2.30 1.10 3.88
CA GLU A 34 -3.33 0.76 4.85
C GLU A 34 -3.63 -0.74 4.66
N GLU A 35 -3.18 -1.59 5.59
CA GLU A 35 -3.60 -2.99 5.61
C GLU A 35 -5.09 -2.99 5.92
N ALA A 36 -5.89 -3.49 4.98
CA ALA A 36 -7.31 -3.67 5.21
C ALA A 36 -7.51 -4.52 6.47
N PRO A 37 -8.39 -4.10 7.41
CA PRO A 37 -8.72 -4.91 8.58
C PRO A 37 -9.29 -6.27 8.18
N SER A 38 -9.50 -7.15 9.15
CA SER A 38 -10.04 -8.49 8.87
C SER A 38 -11.42 -8.38 8.20
N TYR A 39 -11.56 -8.97 7.00
CA TYR A 39 -12.80 -8.85 6.23
C TYR A 39 -14.04 -9.25 7.06
N GLY A 40 -15.02 -8.35 7.11
CA GLY A 40 -16.25 -8.55 7.86
C GLY A 40 -16.20 -8.16 9.34
N SER A 41 -15.05 -7.71 9.86
CA SER A 41 -15.00 -7.05 11.17
C SER A 41 -15.64 -5.66 11.12
N GLU A 42 -16.00 -5.10 12.28
CA GLU A 42 -16.55 -3.74 12.38
C GLU A 42 -15.55 -2.71 11.83
N GLU A 43 -14.28 -2.86 12.16
CA GLU A 43 -13.20 -2.01 11.66
C GLU A 43 -13.02 -2.10 10.14
N TRP A 44 -13.28 -3.28 9.56
CA TRP A 44 -13.24 -3.45 8.11
C TRP A 44 -14.38 -2.70 7.41
N TRP A 45 -15.58 -2.69 8.00
CA TRP A 45 -16.70 -1.91 7.46
C TRP A 45 -16.40 -0.41 7.51
N ASP A 46 -15.89 0.10 8.63
CA ASP A 46 -15.48 1.50 8.76
C ASP A 46 -14.38 1.88 7.76
N TRP A 47 -13.37 1.01 7.60
CA TRP A 47 -12.31 1.20 6.61
C TRP A 47 -12.87 1.18 5.18
N SER A 48 -13.75 0.23 4.86
CA SER A 48 -14.37 0.08 3.54
C SER A 48 -15.21 1.30 3.18
N ASP A 49 -15.98 1.83 4.12
CA ASP A 49 -16.79 3.04 3.90
C ASP A 49 -15.90 4.26 3.63
N LYS A 50 -14.80 4.42 4.38
CA LYS A 50 -13.81 5.47 4.13
C LYS A 50 -13.21 5.36 2.72
N GLN A 51 -12.80 4.16 2.32
CA GLN A 51 -12.23 3.91 0.98
C GLN A 51 -13.26 4.17 -0.12
N ALA A 52 -14.51 3.72 0.04
CA ALA A 52 -15.58 3.97 -0.91
C ALA A 52 -15.84 5.48 -1.10
N MET A 53 -15.78 6.27 -0.03
CA MET A 53 -15.92 7.72 -0.11
C MET A 53 -14.74 8.38 -0.84
N GLU A 54 -13.52 7.87 -0.67
CA GLU A 54 -12.35 8.33 -1.43
C GLU A 54 -12.46 7.98 -2.92
N ASP A 55 -12.95 6.79 -3.26
CA ASP A 55 -13.20 6.37 -4.64
C ASP A 55 -14.25 7.25 -5.33
N ILE A 56 -15.33 7.58 -4.62
CA ILE A 56 -16.36 8.52 -5.13
C ILE A 56 -15.75 9.90 -5.39
N LYS A 57 -14.98 10.44 -4.44
CA LYS A 57 -14.30 11.75 -4.58
C LYS A 57 -13.31 11.76 -5.75
N ALA A 58 -12.60 10.66 -5.94
CA ALA A 58 -11.63 10.50 -7.01
C ALA A 58 -12.26 10.16 -8.38
N GLY A 59 -13.59 9.96 -8.45
CA GLY A 59 -14.27 9.56 -9.69
C GLY A 59 -13.99 8.11 -10.11
N ARG A 60 -13.47 7.26 -9.21
CA ARG A 60 -13.14 5.85 -9.45
C ARG A 60 -14.38 4.96 -9.30
N TYR A 61 -15.46 5.31 -9.99
CA TYR A 61 -16.68 4.53 -10.00
C TYR A 61 -17.25 4.43 -11.41
N LYS A 62 -18.11 3.43 -11.62
CA LYS A 62 -18.82 3.24 -12.87
C LYS A 62 -20.31 3.33 -12.62
N THR A 63 -20.98 4.20 -13.37
CA THR A 63 -22.44 4.31 -13.36
C THR A 63 -23.03 3.40 -14.43
N PHE A 64 -24.19 2.84 -14.12
CA PHE A 64 -24.99 2.06 -15.06
C PHE A 64 -26.36 2.68 -15.13
N LYS A 65 -26.91 2.82 -16.34
CA LYS A 65 -28.21 3.46 -16.56
C LYS A 65 -29.37 2.50 -16.30
N SER A 66 -29.10 1.21 -16.19
CA SER A 66 -30.10 0.19 -15.90
C SER A 66 -29.50 -1.05 -15.25
N VAL A 67 -30.35 -1.81 -14.56
CA VAL A 67 -29.99 -3.13 -14.02
C VAL A 67 -29.50 -4.06 -15.14
N LYS A 68 -30.13 -4.04 -16.32
CA LYS A 68 -29.73 -4.85 -17.47
C LYS A 68 -28.29 -4.57 -17.92
N GLU A 69 -27.88 -3.31 -17.90
CA GLU A 69 -26.51 -2.89 -18.25
C GLU A 69 -25.50 -3.38 -17.21
N LEU A 70 -25.84 -3.25 -15.92
CA LEU A 70 -25.03 -3.78 -14.83
C LEU A 70 -24.86 -5.30 -14.94
N THR A 71 -25.95 -6.05 -15.13
CA THR A 71 -25.90 -7.51 -15.27
C THR A 71 -25.03 -7.93 -16.46
N LYS A 72 -25.21 -7.29 -17.62
CA LYS A 72 -24.37 -7.55 -18.80
C LYS A 72 -22.89 -7.29 -18.53
N HIS A 73 -22.56 -6.24 -17.77
CA HIS A 73 -21.19 -5.96 -17.40
C HIS A 73 -20.62 -7.03 -16.45
N LEU A 74 -21.36 -7.42 -15.42
CA LEU A 74 -20.92 -8.46 -14.49
C LEU A 74 -20.73 -9.81 -15.19
N ASP A 75 -21.61 -10.18 -16.11
CA ASP A 75 -21.47 -11.41 -16.88
C ASP A 75 -20.26 -11.37 -17.83
N SER A 76 -19.83 -10.19 -18.27
CA SER A 76 -18.61 -10.05 -19.07
C SER A 76 -17.30 -10.19 -18.28
N LEU A 77 -17.38 -10.22 -16.94
CA LEU A 77 -16.23 -10.40 -16.05
C LEU A 77 -16.02 -11.86 -15.60
N LYS A 78 -16.96 -12.75 -15.94
CA LYS A 78 -16.82 -14.21 -15.78
C LYS A 78 -15.92 -14.78 -16.87
#